data_AF-A0A3D0G744-F1
#
_entry.id   AF-A0A3D0G744-F1
#
_cell.length_a   1.000
_cell.length_b   1.000
_cell.length_c   1.000
_cell.angle_alpha   90.00
_cell.angle_beta   90.00
_cell.angle_gamma   90.00
#
_symmetry.space_group_name_H-M   'P 1'
#
loop_
_entity.id
_entity.type
_entity.pdbx_description
1 polymer ?
#
loop_
_entity_poly.entity_id
_entity_poly.type
_entity_poly.pdbx_seq_one_letter_code
_entity_poly.pdbx_strand_id
1 'polypeptide(L)'
;AILLLVVWRFSIKARRGAPALPDEEPKLLKLTAHLTHIVLYLLMVLVPVSGLIAWFLASQSAGEVHEIAKSVLLVLVGLHFAGALFQKFVLKSNVMERMVRPNP
;
A
#
# COMPACT_ATOMS: atom_id res chain seq x y z
N ALA A 1 -14.68 -9.39 -6.92
CA ALA A 1 -13.74 -10.10 -6.03
C ALA A 1 -12.76 -9.17 -5.31
N ILE A 2 -11.97 -8.33 -6.01
CA ILE A 2 -10.90 -7.51 -5.42
C ILE A 2 -11.39 -6.52 -4.34
N LEU A 3 -12.58 -5.93 -4.51
CA LEU A 3 -13.19 -5.00 -3.54
C LEU A 3 -13.39 -5.60 -2.15
N LEU A 4 -13.82 -6.87 -2.08
CA LEU A 4 -13.98 -7.57 -0.80
C LEU A 4 -12.63 -7.74 -0.09
N LEU A 5 -11.57 -8.00 -0.84
CA LEU A 5 -10.21 -8.12 -0.30
C LEU A 5 -9.69 -6.79 0.24
N VAL A 6 -10.03 -5.66 -0.41
CA VAL A 6 -9.67 -4.31 0.06
C VAL A 6 -10.38 -4.00 1.38
N VAL A 7 -11.70 -4.23 1.45
CA VAL A 7 -12.49 -4.01 2.68
C VAL A 7 -11.99 -4.93 3.81
N TRP A 8 -11.74 -6.20 3.51
CA TRP A 8 -11.17 -7.16 4.46
C TRP A 8 -9.81 -6.70 4.99
N ARG A 9 -8.91 -6.27 4.10
CA ARG A 9 -7.58 -5.78 4.49
C ARG A 9 -7.66 -4.53 5.35
N PHE A 10 -8.55 -3.59 5.03
CA PHE A 10 -8.74 -2.38 5.84
C PHE A 10 -9.31 -2.72 7.22
N SER A 11 -10.24 -3.68 7.29
CA SER A 11 -10.82 -4.17 8.55
C SER A 11 -9.79 -4.83 9.45
N ILE A 12 -8.88 -5.64 8.89
CA ILE A 12 -7.78 -6.24 9.65
C ILE A 12 -6.83 -5.16 10.18
N LYS A 13 -6.45 -4.19 9.34
CA LYS A 13 -5.54 -3.11 9.75
C LYS A 13 -6.15 -2.25 10.86
N ALA A 14 -7.43 -1.89 10.73
CA ALA A 14 -8.13 -1.11 11.74
C ALA A 14 -8.20 -1.84 13.09
N ARG A 15 -8.32 -3.16 13.08
CA ARG A 15 -8.42 -3.99 14.29
C ARG A 15 -7.07 -4.38 14.91
N ARG A 16 -6.03 -4.57 14.09
CA ARG A 16 -4.73 -5.10 14.54
C ARG A 16 -3.63 -4.05 14.67
N GLY A 17 -3.84 -2.85 14.15
CA GLY A 17 -2.82 -1.80 14.13
C GLY A 17 -1.64 -2.14 13.21
N ALA A 18 -0.61 -1.30 13.26
CA ALA A 18 0.65 -1.52 12.54
C ALA A 18 1.77 -1.78 13.54
N PRO A 19 2.65 -2.77 13.31
CA PRO A 19 3.79 -3.03 14.19
C PRO A 19 4.71 -1.80 14.33
N ALA A 20 5.20 -1.54 15.54
CA ALA A 20 6.06 -0.38 15.84
C ALA A 20 7.37 -0.40 15.03
N LEU A 21 7.74 0.74 14.41
CA LEU A 21 8.96 0.87 13.62
C LEU A 21 10.20 0.74 14.54
N PRO A 22 11.27 0.04 14.12
CA PRO A 22 12.47 -0.13 14.95
C PRO A 22 13.10 1.22 15.29
N ASP A 23 13.48 1.46 16.54
CA ASP A 23 14.04 2.75 16.96
C ASP A 23 15.36 3.10 16.25
N GLU A 24 16.10 2.08 15.84
CA GLU A 24 17.43 2.17 15.21
C GLU A 24 17.41 2.65 13.74
N GLU A 25 16.26 2.68 13.06
CA GLU A 25 16.21 3.15 11.68
C GLU A 25 16.35 4.69 11.57
N PRO A 26 17.15 5.20 10.60
CA PRO A 26 17.25 6.63 10.30
C PRO A 26 15.88 7.26 10.08
N LYS A 27 15.67 8.46 10.64
CA LYS A 27 14.38 9.20 10.55
C LYS A 27 13.89 9.36 9.10
N LEU A 28 14.81 9.50 8.14
CA LEU A 28 14.49 9.60 6.72
C LEU A 28 13.90 8.30 6.15
N LEU A 29 14.42 7.13 6.52
CA LEU A 29 13.91 5.84 6.07
C LEU A 29 12.53 5.52 6.69
N LYS A 30 12.32 5.93 7.95
CA LYS A 30 11.00 5.83 8.58
C LYS A 30 9.96 6.70 7.89
N LEU A 31 10.32 7.94 7.54
CA LEU A 31 9.42 8.86 6.85
C LEU A 31 9.06 8.36 5.45
N THR A 32 10.04 7.94 4.65
CA THR A 32 9.78 7.40 3.31
C THR A 32 8.91 6.16 3.39
N ALA A 33 9.19 5.23 4.31
CA ALA A 33 8.35 4.06 4.52
C ALA A 33 6.91 4.46 4.87
N HIS A 34 6.70 5.41 5.79
CA HIS A 34 5.36 5.84 6.18
C HIS A 34 4.61 6.49 5.01
N LEU A 35 5.27 7.39 4.27
CA LEU A 35 4.70 8.08 3.11
C LEU A 35 4.33 7.08 2.00
N THR A 36 5.22 6.14 1.66
CA THR A 36 4.93 5.12 0.66
C THR A 36 3.70 4.31 1.04
N HIS A 37 3.58 3.87 2.29
CA HIS A 37 2.40 3.13 2.74
C HIS A 37 1.12 3.97 2.69
N ILE A 38 1.15 5.25 3.12
CA ILE A 38 -0.02 6.14 3.05
C ILE A 38 -0.50 6.28 1.60
N VAL A 39 0.41 6.56 0.67
CA VAL A 39 0.08 6.74 -0.75
C VAL A 39 -0.51 5.45 -1.33
N LEU A 40 0.09 4.29 -1.03
CA LEU A 40 -0.44 3.00 -1.46
C LEU A 40 -1.83 2.72 -0.88
N TYR A 41 -2.09 3.06 0.38
CA TYR A 41 -3.43 2.89 0.97
C TYR A 41 -4.47 3.79 0.31
N LEU A 42 -4.13 5.05 0.04
CA LEU A 42 -5.03 5.97 -0.67
C LEU A 42 -5.37 5.44 -2.05
N LEU A 43 -4.37 5.01 -2.83
CA LEU A 43 -4.58 4.47 -4.17
C LEU A 43 -5.35 3.15 -4.16
N MET A 44 -5.12 2.28 -3.18
CA MET A 44 -5.88 1.04 -3.02
C MET A 44 -7.37 1.25 -2.74
N VAL A 45 -7.76 2.41 -2.21
CA VAL A 45 -9.17 2.79 -2.05
C VAL A 45 -9.67 3.54 -3.29
N LEU A 46 -8.88 4.46 -3.82
CA LEU A 46 -9.25 5.30 -4.95
C LEU A 46 -9.58 4.48 -6.20
N VAL A 47 -8.72 3.52 -6.57
CA VAL A 47 -8.89 2.68 -7.76
C VAL A 47 -10.21 1.91 -7.75
N PRO A 48 -10.56 1.11 -6.72
CA PRO A 48 -11.84 0.41 -6.72
C PRO A 48 -13.05 1.34 -6.59
N VAL A 49 -12.94 2.46 -5.87
CA VAL A 49 -14.05 3.43 -5.75
C VAL A 49 -14.33 4.12 -7.09
N SER A 50 -13.30 4.59 -7.80
CA SER A 50 -13.48 5.19 -9.12
C SER A 50 -14.01 4.18 -10.14
N GLY A 51 -13.57 2.91 -10.06
CA GLY A 51 -14.12 1.84 -10.90
C GLY A 51 -15.60 1.54 -10.62
N LEU A 52 -16.02 1.57 -9.35
CA LEU A 52 -17.44 1.44 -8.99
C LEU A 52 -18.27 2.59 -9.54
N ILE A 53 -17.79 3.84 -9.40
CA ILE A 53 -18.48 5.02 -9.92
C ILE A 53 -18.59 4.94 -11.45
N ALA A 54 -17.50 4.56 -12.13
CA ALA A 54 -17.49 4.39 -13.58
C ALA A 54 -18.52 3.34 -14.04
N TRP A 55 -18.61 2.20 -13.36
CA TRP A 55 -19.52 1.12 -13.71
C TRP A 55 -20.99 1.43 -13.37
N PHE A 56 -21.27 1.88 -12.15
CA PHE A 56 -22.65 2.06 -11.67
C PHE A 56 -23.29 3.38 -12.11
N LEU A 57 -22.50 4.44 -12.31
CA LEU A 57 -22.99 5.74 -12.78
C LEU A 57 -22.65 5.99 -14.26
N ALA A 58 -22.14 4.99 -14.98
CA ALA A 58 -21.71 5.10 -16.37
C ALA A 58 -20.80 6.34 -16.63
N SER A 59 -19.96 6.67 -15.64
CA SER A 59 -19.16 7.89 -15.65
C SER A 59 -17.83 7.68 -16.38
N GLN A 60 -17.67 8.34 -17.52
CA GLN A 60 -16.42 8.29 -18.30
C GLN A 60 -15.25 8.90 -17.53
N SER A 61 -15.47 10.04 -16.84
CA SER A 61 -14.43 10.69 -16.04
C SER A 61 -13.92 9.80 -14.90
N ALA A 62 -14.81 9.05 -14.24
CA ALA A 62 -14.39 8.08 -13.22
C ALA A 62 -13.60 6.90 -13.82
N GLY A 63 -13.92 6.50 -15.05
CA GLY A 63 -13.17 5.48 -15.80
C GLY A 63 -11.74 5.93 -16.13
N GLU A 64 -11.56 7.18 -16.55
CA GLU A 64 -10.23 7.76 -16.79
C GLU A 64 -9.41 7.82 -15.49
N VAL A 65 -10.04 8.27 -14.39
CA VAL A 65 -9.41 8.28 -13.06
C VAL A 65 -9.01 6.85 -12.65
N HIS A 66 -9.85 5.85 -12.91
CA HIS A 66 -9.54 4.45 -12.63
C HIS A 66 -8.29 3.96 -13.39
N GLU A 67 -8.22 4.20 -14.70
CA GLU A 67 -7.08 3.78 -15.54
C GLU A 67 -5.76 4.45 -15.11
N ILE A 68 -5.80 5.76 -14.85
CA ILE A 68 -4.61 6.51 -14.40
C ILE A 68 -4.19 6.02 -13.00
N ALA A 69 -5.13 5.95 -12.06
CA ALA A 69 -4.83 5.56 -10.68
C ALA A 69 -4.29 4.12 -10.60
N LYS A 70 -4.81 3.20 -11.42
CA LYS A 70 -4.31 1.82 -11.53
C LYS A 70 -2.87 1.80 -12.04
N SER A 71 -2.57 2.58 -13.08
CA SER A 71 -1.22 2.65 -13.65
C SER A 71 -0.21 3.19 -12.63
N VAL A 72 -0.56 4.28 -11.93
CA VAL A 72 0.26 4.84 -10.84
C VAL A 72 0.45 3.83 -9.71
N LEU A 73 -0.62 3.13 -9.31
CA LEU A 73 -0.56 2.10 -8.28
C LEU A 73 0.41 0.97 -8.66
N LEU A 74 0.37 0.49 -9.90
CA LEU A 74 1.28 -0.57 -10.36
C LEU A 74 2.76 -0.14 -10.30
N VAL A 75 3.06 1.08 -10.74
CA VAL A 75 4.42 1.63 -10.67
C VAL A 75 4.89 1.73 -9.21
N LEU A 76 4.05 2.26 -8.33
CA LEU A 76 4.39 2.42 -6.91
C LEU A 76 4.53 1.08 -6.18
N VAL A 77 3.70 0.08 -6.51
CA VAL A 77 3.86 -1.28 -5.97
C VAL A 77 5.19 -1.88 -6.42
N GLY A 78 5.57 -1.70 -7.68
CA GLY A 78 6.88 -2.12 -8.17
C GLY A 78 8.03 -1.45 -7.43
N LEU A 79 7.97 -0.13 -7.23
CA LEU A 79 8.97 0.64 -6.48
C LEU A 79 9.04 0.19 -5.01
N HIS A 80 7.90 -0.03 -4.37
CA HIS A 80 7.83 -0.52 -3.01
C HIS A 80 8.46 -1.91 -2.87
N PHE A 81 8.15 -2.81 -3.80
CA PHE A 81 8.74 -4.15 -3.83
C PHE A 81 10.26 -4.09 -4.01
N ALA A 82 10.75 -3.27 -4.95
CA ALA A 82 12.19 -3.06 -5.14
C ALA A 82 12.85 -2.48 -3.87
N GLY A 83 12.21 -1.52 -3.20
CA GLY A 83 12.68 -0.96 -1.93
C GLY A 83 12.73 -2.01 -0.81
N ALA A 84 11.75 -2.91 -0.73
CA ALA A 84 11.76 -4.02 0.22
C ALA A 84 12.92 -5.00 -0.05
N LEU A 85 13.22 -5.27 -1.33
CA LEU A 85 14.39 -6.08 -1.70
C LEU A 85 15.71 -5.38 -1.37
N PHE A 86 15.81 -4.07 -1.62
CA PHE A 86 17.00 -3.28 -1.25
C PHE A 86 17.23 -3.31 0.27
N GLN A 87 16.15 -3.14 1.05
CA GLN A 87 16.17 -3.26 2.50
C GLN A 87 16.69 -4.63 2.97
N LYS A 88 16.23 -5.72 2.35
CA LYS A 88 16.66 -7.08 2.70
C LYS A 88 18.10 -7.41 2.27
N PHE A 89 18.49 -7.05 1.05
CA PHE A 89 19.78 -7.50 0.48
C PHE A 89 20.94 -6.53 0.72
N VAL A 90 20.69 -5.22 0.72
CA VAL A 90 21.73 -4.21 0.88
C VAL A 90 21.81 -3.73 2.33
N LEU A 91 20.68 -3.31 2.89
CA LEU A 91 20.63 -2.82 4.27
C LEU A 91 20.52 -3.95 5.31
N LYS A 92 20.32 -5.19 4.85
CA LYS A 92 20.19 -6.41 5.68
C LYS A 92 19.22 -6.22 6.85
N SER A 93 18.13 -5.48 6.62
CA SER A 93 17.16 -5.16 7.65
C SER A 93 16.08 -6.26 7.78
N ASN A 94 15.58 -6.45 9.00
CA ASN A 94 14.55 -7.47 9.31
C ASN A 94 13.12 -7.01 8.95
N VAL A 95 12.98 -6.03 8.05
CA VAL A 95 11.68 -5.43 7.68
C VAL A 95 10.75 -6.47 7.06
N MET A 96 11.25 -7.38 6.23
CA MET A 96 10.43 -8.44 5.62
C MET A 96 9.92 -9.45 6.66
N GLU A 97 10.70 -9.78 7.69
CA GLU A 97 10.28 -10.72 8.74
C GLU A 97 9.08 -10.18 9.51
N ARG A 98 9.03 -8.86 9.74
CA ARG A 98 7.89 -8.18 10.39
C ARG A 98 6.61 -8.21 9.57
N MET A 99 6.70 -8.37 8.25
CA MET A 99 5.52 -8.53 7.38
C MET A 99 4.95 -9.96 7.40
N VAL A 100 5.77 -10.95 7.77
CA VAL A 100 5.37 -12.37 7.81
C VAL A 100 5.01 -12.81 9.23
N ARG A 101 5.78 -12.37 10.22
CA ARG A 101 5.60 -12.65 11.64
C ARG A 101 5.75 -11.34 12.41
N PRO A 102 4.65 -10.64 12.71
CA PRO A 102 4.72 -9.55 13.67
C PRO A 102 5.09 -10.17 15.02
N ASN A 103 6.30 -9.89 15.51
CA ASN A 103 6.66 -10.23 16.90
C ASN A 103 5.67 -9.53 17.84
N PRO A 104 5.24 -10.19 18.94
CA PRO A 104 4.40 -9.57 19.96
C PRO A 104 5.08 -8.37 20.61
#